data_AF-Q8EFM3-F1
#
_entry.id   AF-Q8EFM3-F1
#
_cell.length_a   1.000
_cell.length_b   1.000
_cell.length_c   1.000
_cell.angle_alpha   90.00
_cell.angle_beta   90.00
_cell.angle_gamma   90.00
#
_symmetry.space_group_name_H-M   'P 1'
#
loop_
_entity.id
_entity.type
_entity.pdbx_description
1 polymer ?
#
loop_
_entity_poly.entity_id
_entity_poly.type
_entity_poly.pdbx_seq_one_letter_code
_entity_poly.pdbx_strand_id
1 'polypeptide(L)'
;MWWRVSWIIVAFWLLSAHFLRYDQLVFTSIFALAPLGLLIKHPLVIRLLQAVLCISVIIVWSTTAIDAIQMRISHGAPWLRLALIMGSVMLFSLGAVWSANDIWRRAKSTYAKA
;
A
#
# COMPACT_ATOMS: atom_id res chain seq x y z
N MET A 1 -14.76 8.64 9.08
CA MET A 1 -13.67 8.93 8.11
C MET A 1 -12.31 8.47 8.63
N TRP A 2 -12.03 8.62 9.93
CA TRP A 2 -10.78 8.24 10.58
C TRP A 2 -10.27 6.83 10.28
N TRP A 3 -11.12 5.80 10.40
CA TRP A 3 -10.72 4.41 10.15
C TRP A 3 -10.17 4.15 8.73
N ARG A 4 -10.72 4.83 7.71
CA ARG A 4 -10.25 4.72 6.31
C ARG A 4 -8.89 5.37 6.12
N VAL A 5 -8.66 6.51 6.77
CA VAL A 5 -7.39 7.24 6.72
C VAL A 5 -6.30 6.43 7.44
N SER A 6 -6.60 5.90 8.63
CA SER A 6 -5.71 5.00 9.35
C SER A 6 -5.32 3.78 8.50
N TRP A 7 -6.28 3.18 7.79
CA TRP A 7 -6.02 2.04 6.91
C TRP A 7 -5.01 2.40 5.79
N ILE A 8 -5.20 3.54 5.12
CA ILE A 8 -4.29 4.00 4.06
C ILE A 8 -2.90 4.32 4.62
N ILE A 9 -2.82 4.98 5.78
CA ILE A 9 -1.54 5.28 6.46
C ILE A 9 -0.77 3.98 6.73
N VAL A 10 -1.43 2.99 7.34
CA VAL A 10 -0.80 1.71 7.66
C VAL A 10 -0.33 0.98 6.40
N ALA A 11 -1.10 1.02 5.30
CA ALA A 11 -0.67 0.43 4.03
C ALA A 11 0.60 1.09 3.46
N PHE A 12 0.68 2.43 3.52
CA PHE A 12 1.88 3.16 3.11
C PHE A 12 3.08 2.92 4.03
N TRP A 13 2.86 2.80 5.33
CA TRP A 13 3.93 2.49 6.29
C TRP A 13 4.43 1.06 6.14
N LEU A 14 3.57 0.08 5.84
CA LEU A 14 3.99 -1.26 5.45
C LEU A 14 4.91 -1.24 4.23
N LEU A 15 4.53 -0.46 3.22
CA LEU A 15 5.35 -0.28 2.01
C LEU A 15 6.68 0.41 2.33
N SER A 16 6.67 1.47 3.14
CA SER A 16 7.87 2.18 3.60
C SER A 16 8.81 1.26 4.38
N ALA A 17 8.29 0.47 5.32
CA ALA A 17 9.05 -0.50 6.11
C ALA A 17 9.69 -1.59 5.23
N HIS A 18 9.03 -1.97 4.14
CA HIS A 18 9.63 -2.87 3.16
C HIS A 18 10.88 -2.26 2.53
N PHE A 19 10.84 -1.00 2.06
CA PHE A 19 12.02 -0.34 1.49
C PHE A 19 13.12 -0.10 2.54
N LEU A 20 12.76 0.14 3.80
CA LEU A 20 13.70 0.26 4.90
C LEU A 20 14.48 -1.04 5.13
N ARG A 21 13.83 -2.20 4.98
CA ARG A 21 14.49 -3.51 5.10
C ARG A 21 15.60 -3.72 4.07
N TYR A 22 15.49 -3.10 2.90
CA TYR A 22 16.51 -3.13 1.84
C TYR A 22 17.43 -1.90 1.85
N ASP A 23 17.44 -1.15 2.96
CA ASP A 23 18.25 0.06 3.16
C ASP A 23 18.03 1.16 2.12
N GLN A 24 16.84 1.16 1.48
CA GLN A 24 16.45 2.16 0.50
C GLN A 24 15.82 3.37 1.18
N LEU A 25 16.65 4.18 1.84
CA LEU A 25 16.21 5.32 2.67
C LEU A 25 15.40 6.37 1.91
N VAL A 26 15.73 6.60 0.63
CA VAL A 26 15.00 7.54 -0.23
C VAL A 26 13.54 7.10 -0.41
N PHE A 27 13.31 5.87 -0.86
CA PHE A 27 11.97 5.32 -1.03
C PHE A 27 11.22 5.19 0.29
N THR A 28 11.92 4.81 1.36
CA THR A 28 11.37 4.75 2.72
C THR A 28 10.76 6.09 3.11
N SER A 29 11.51 7.17 2.97
CA SER A 29 11.07 8.52 3.35
C SER A 29 9.89 8.99 2.49
N ILE A 30 9.94 8.74 1.18
CA ILE A 30 8.85 9.09 0.25
C ILE A 30 7.55 8.40 0.66
N PHE A 31 7.57 7.08 0.88
CA PHE A 31 6.36 6.33 1.22
C PHE A 31 5.90 6.55 2.67
N ALA A 32 6.81 6.88 3.59
CA ALA A 32 6.44 7.26 4.97
C ALA A 32 5.64 8.56 5.01
N LEU A 33 6.00 9.54 4.17
CA LEU A 33 5.37 10.86 4.10
C LEU A 33 4.21 10.93 3.10
N ALA A 34 4.17 10.05 2.10
CA ALA A 34 3.10 9.97 1.09
C ALA A 34 1.66 10.06 1.65
N PRO A 35 1.27 9.37 2.74
CA PRO A 35 -0.09 9.46 3.25
C PRO A 35 -0.46 10.86 3.80
N LEU A 36 0.50 11.73 4.11
CA LEU A 36 0.23 13.14 4.45
C LEU A 36 -0.42 13.90 3.27
N GLY A 37 -0.23 13.43 2.04
CA GLY A 37 -0.92 13.95 0.85
C GLY A 37 -2.45 13.88 0.94
N LEU A 38 -3.01 13.03 1.81
CA LEU A 38 -4.46 13.01 2.10
C LEU A 38 -4.97 14.33 2.71
N LEU A 39 -4.10 15.10 3.38
CA LEU A 39 -4.44 16.39 3.98
C LEU A 39 -4.70 17.48 2.95
N ILE A 40 -4.08 17.38 1.77
CA ILE A 40 -4.24 18.33 0.66
C ILE A 40 -5.66 18.24 0.06
N LYS A 41 -6.36 17.10 0.26
CA LYS A 41 -7.72 16.84 -0.25
C LYS A 41 -7.90 17.04 -1.77
N HIS A 42 -6.81 17.14 -2.52
CA HIS A 42 -6.85 17.32 -3.96
C HIS A 42 -7.13 15.97 -4.66
N PRO A 43 -8.08 15.91 -5.61
CA PRO A 43 -8.47 14.65 -6.25
C PRO A 43 -7.31 13.96 -6.98
N LEU A 44 -6.41 14.71 -7.62
CA LEU A 44 -5.25 14.10 -8.28
C LEU A 44 -4.29 13.42 -7.28
N VAL A 45 -4.05 14.05 -6.12
CA VAL A 45 -3.15 13.50 -5.10
C VAL A 45 -3.70 12.18 -4.56
N ILE A 46 -4.99 12.14 -4.23
CA ILE A 46 -5.64 10.92 -3.75
C ILE A 46 -5.61 9.81 -4.82
N ARG A 47 -5.75 10.17 -6.10
CA ARG A 47 -5.66 9.22 -7.22
C ARG A 47 -4.25 8.66 -7.40
N LEU A 48 -3.22 9.51 -7.24
CA LEU A 48 -1.82 9.07 -7.28
C LEU A 48 -1.52 8.10 -6.13
N LEU A 49 -1.97 8.40 -4.91
CA LEU A 49 -1.79 7.50 -3.76
C LEU A 49 -2.44 6.12 -3.98
N GLN A 50 -3.64 6.08 -4.60
CA GLN A 50 -4.29 4.84 -5.01
C GLN A 50 -3.47 4.06 -6.03
N ALA A 51 -3.00 4.75 -7.08
CA ALA A 51 -2.22 4.12 -8.14
C ALA A 51 -0.94 3.49 -7.58
N VAL A 52 -0.23 4.23 -6.72
CA VAL A 52 0.97 3.76 -6.04
C VAL A 52 0.70 2.50 -5.21
N LEU A 53 -0.34 2.50 -4.37
CA LEU A 53 -0.69 1.32 -3.58
C LEU A 53 -1.07 0.12 -4.46
N CYS A 54 -1.86 0.34 -5.50
CA CYS A 54 -2.27 -0.72 -6.43
C CYS A 54 -1.05 -1.33 -7.16
N ILE A 55 -0.17 -0.48 -7.68
CA ILE A 55 1.07 -0.89 -8.33
C ILE A 55 1.98 -1.64 -7.34
N SER A 56 2.05 -1.19 -6.08
CA SER A 56 2.86 -1.86 -5.05
C SER A 56 2.42 -3.29 -4.76
N VAL A 57 1.11 -3.59 -4.85
CA VAL A 57 0.60 -4.97 -4.69
C VAL A 57 1.16 -5.89 -5.76
N ILE A 58 1.18 -5.42 -7.01
CA ILE A 58 1.64 -6.22 -8.15
C ILE A 58 3.17 -6.30 -8.17
N ILE A 59 3.86 -5.17 -8.01
CA ILE A 59 5.31 -5.10 -8.23
C ILE A 59 6.10 -5.47 -6.96
N VAL A 60 5.69 -4.99 -5.79
CA VAL A 60 6.49 -5.14 -4.55
C VAL A 60 6.02 -6.36 -3.76
N TRP A 61 4.72 -6.44 -3.47
CA TRP A 61 4.22 -7.51 -2.60
C TRP A 61 4.19 -8.87 -3.29
N SER A 62 3.84 -8.93 -4.58
CA SER A 62 3.82 -10.21 -5.32
C SER A 62 5.22 -10.78 -5.52
N THR A 63 6.21 -9.96 -5.90
CA THR A 63 7.61 -10.39 -6.05
C THR A 63 8.17 -10.88 -4.72
N THR A 64 8.00 -10.08 -3.65
CA THR A 64 8.42 -10.47 -2.30
C THR A 64 7.78 -11.78 -1.84
N ALA A 65 6.48 -11.97 -2.14
CA ALA A 65 5.77 -13.19 -1.78
C ALA A 65 6.33 -14.41 -2.52
N ILE A 66 6.52 -14.29 -3.83
CA ILE A 66 7.06 -15.36 -4.67
C ILE A 66 8.46 -15.74 -4.21
N ASP A 67 9.36 -14.76 -4.06
CA ASP A 67 10.75 -15.01 -3.65
C ASP A 67 10.82 -15.69 -2.28
N ALA A 68 10.05 -15.20 -1.32
CA ALA A 68 10.05 -15.73 0.03
C ALA A 68 9.40 -17.13 0.11
N ILE A 69 8.39 -17.42 -0.71
CA ILE A 69 7.79 -18.75 -0.82
C ILE A 69 8.77 -19.73 -1.49
N GLN A 70 9.38 -19.35 -2.60
CA GLN A 70 10.35 -20.18 -3.32
C GLN A 70 11.54 -20.53 -2.44
N MET A 71 12.07 -19.56 -1.69
CA MET A 71 13.12 -19.79 -0.71
C MET A 71 12.70 -20.82 0.35
N ARG A 72 11.45 -20.78 0.85
CA ARG A 72 11.00 -21.77 1.83
C ARG A 72 10.82 -23.16 1.25
N ILE A 73 10.32 -23.25 0.02
CA ILE A 73 10.18 -24.53 -0.71
C ILE A 73 11.56 -25.16 -0.90
N SER A 74 12.58 -24.40 -1.32
CA SER A 74 13.93 -24.93 -1.53
C SER A 74 14.60 -25.43 -0.25
N HIS A 75 14.23 -24.87 0.90
CA HIS A 75 14.73 -25.30 2.22
C HIS A 75 13.85 -26.37 2.90
N GLY A 76 12.82 -26.88 2.22
CA GLY A 76 11.87 -27.84 2.81
C GLY A 76 11.06 -27.27 4.00
N ALA A 77 10.99 -25.94 4.13
CA ALA A 77 10.34 -25.28 5.24
C ALA A 77 8.84 -25.05 4.98
N PRO A 78 8.00 -24.96 6.02
CA PRO A 78 6.58 -24.64 5.85
C PRO A 78 6.38 -23.26 5.19
N TRP A 79 5.81 -23.25 3.98
CA TRP A 79 5.60 -22.05 3.16
C TRP A 79 4.13 -21.58 3.14
N LEU A 80 3.18 -22.48 3.42
CA LEU A 80 1.74 -22.17 3.36
C LEU A 80 1.36 -21.03 4.32
N ARG A 81 1.90 -21.04 5.55
CA ARG A 81 1.68 -19.96 6.53
C ARG A 81 2.18 -18.61 6.00
N LEU A 82 3.33 -18.59 5.33
CA LEU A 82 3.88 -17.38 4.74
C LEU A 82 2.99 -16.88 3.58
N ALA A 83 2.54 -17.80 2.71
CA ALA A 83 1.66 -17.46 1.60
C ALA A 83 0.35 -16.82 2.07
N LEU A 84 -0.25 -17.35 3.13
CA LEU A 84 -1.46 -16.77 3.74
C LEU A 84 -1.22 -15.37 4.32
N ILE A 85 -0.09 -15.15 4.98
CA ILE A 85 0.28 -13.83 5.52
C ILE A 85 0.46 -12.83 4.38
N MET A 86 1.25 -13.17 3.37
CA MET A 86 1.51 -12.28 2.23
C MET A 86 0.24 -11.99 1.44
N GLY A 87 -0.60 -13.00 1.19
CA GLY A 87 -1.92 -12.81 0.58
C GLY A 87 -2.81 -11.87 1.40
N SER A 88 -2.78 -11.97 2.73
CA SER A 88 -3.50 -11.06 3.62
C SER A 88 -2.97 -9.62 3.53
N VAL A 89 -1.65 -9.42 3.42
CA VAL A 89 -1.03 -8.09 3.22
C VAL A 89 -1.45 -7.48 1.88
N MET A 90 -1.51 -8.29 0.81
CA MET A 90 -1.97 -7.85 -0.51
C MET A 90 -3.45 -7.45 -0.48
N LEU A 91 -4.32 -8.28 0.11
CA LEU A 91 -5.74 -7.97 0.28
C LEU A 91 -5.96 -6.72 1.14
N PHE A 92 -5.20 -6.57 2.22
CA PHE A 92 -5.22 -5.38 3.07
C PHE A 92 -4.87 -4.11 2.27
N SER A 93 -3.83 -4.18 1.43
CA SER A 93 -3.40 -3.06 0.57
C SER A 93 -4.46 -2.71 -0.48
N LEU A 94 -5.11 -3.71 -1.09
CA LEU A 94 -6.24 -3.50 -2.00
C LEU A 94 -7.46 -2.88 -1.28
N GLY A 95 -7.74 -3.30 -0.05
CA GLY A 95 -8.77 -2.69 0.81
C GLY A 95 -8.50 -1.22 1.09
N ALA A 96 -7.24 -0.83 1.30
CA ALA A 96 -6.83 0.56 1.41
C ALA A 96 -7.05 1.35 0.11
N VAL A 97 -6.73 0.76 -1.06
CA VAL A 97 -7.02 1.37 -2.38
C VAL A 97 -8.52 1.63 -2.55
N TRP A 98 -9.36 0.64 -2.24
CA TRP A 98 -10.81 0.78 -2.32
C TRP A 98 -11.33 1.85 -1.36
N SER A 99 -10.78 1.91 -0.15
CA SER A 99 -11.12 2.94 0.84
C SER A 99 -10.77 4.34 0.35
N ALA A 100 -9.63 4.51 -0.31
CA ALA A 100 -9.21 5.77 -0.90
C ALA A 100 -10.12 6.20 -2.07
N ASN A 101 -10.72 5.27 -2.82
CA ASN A 101 -11.61 5.58 -3.94
C ASN A 101 -12.86 6.35 -3.48
N ASP A 102 -13.38 6.04 -2.29
CA ASP A 102 -14.49 6.80 -1.71
C ASP A 102 -14.10 8.24 -1.39
N ILE A 103 -12.89 8.45 -0.85
CA ILE A 103 -12.35 9.78 -0.52
C ILE A 103 -12.14 10.59 -1.80
N TRP A 104 -11.62 9.96 -2.85
CA TRP A 104 -11.43 10.58 -4.16
C TRP A 104 -12.74 11.07 -4.78
N ARG A 105 -13.80 10.24 -4.76
CA ARG A 105 -15.13 10.63 -5.29
C ARG A 105 -15.69 11.86 -4.59
N ARG A 106 -15.54 11.93 -3.26
CA ARG A 106 -15.97 13.09 -2.46
C ARG A 106 -15.16 14.34 -2.82
N ALA A 107 -13.82 14.24 -2.86
CA ALA A 107 -12.93 15.34 -3.20
C ALA A 107 -13.21 15.90 -4.61
N LYS A 108 -13.40 15.01 -5.60
CA LYS A 108 -13.74 15.40 -6.97
C LYS A 108 -15.07 16.16 -7.05
N SER A 109 -16.09 15.71 -6.31
CA SER A 109 -17.40 16.40 -6.29
C SER A 109 -17.32 17.79 -5.68
N THR A 110 -16.50 18.00 -4.65
CA THR A 110 -16.28 19.33 -4.06
C THR A 110 -15.53 20.24 -5.03
N TYR A 111 -14.48 19.74 -5.68
CA TYR A 111 -13.71 20.52 -6.67
C TYR A 111 -14.52 20.91 -7.91
N ALA A 112 -15.44 20.05 -8.35
CA ALA A 112 -16.30 20.35 -9.51
C ALA A 112 -17.44 21.36 -9.21
N LYS A 113 -17.65 21.71 -7.94
CA LYS A 113 -18.65 22.69 -7.50
C LYS A 113 -18.05 24.07 -7.18
N ALA A 114 -16.72 24.16 -7.10
CA ALA A 114 -15.98 25.39 -6.83
C ALA A 114 -15.51 26.01 -8.15
#